data_AF-A0A7J5DJL4-F1
#
_entry.id   AF-A0A7J5DJL4-F1
#
_cell.length_a   1.000
_cell.length_b   1.000
_cell.length_c   1.000
_cell.angle_alpha   90.00
_cell.angle_beta   90.00
_cell.angle_gamma   90.00
#
_symmetry.space_group_name_H-M   'P 1'
#
loop_
_entity.id
_entity.type
_entity.pdbx_description
1 polymer ?
#
loop_
_entity_poly.entity_id
_entity_poly.type
_entity_poly.pdbx_seq_one_letter_code
_entity_poly.pdbx_strand_id
1 'polypeptide(L)'
;MTEAYVSTRFEGPEAQGTPSGRHPLDNPALGSLTGPHAHFAERRGRVLRYPLDVSPWLALPHDPGAADWADLAALVGPGGAVPLAGFDGRTPDGWEVIFNLDGVQFVDDGLDAAPDAEAVRLGPADVQDMLDLVERTQPGPFEQRTVELGTYLGIRRNGALVAMAGERLHPPGWTEISAVCTDPAHRGEGLATRLILAVAHGIRERGETPFLHTAASNTGAIRLYESLGFRLRRTVRFMAARVPERLEDGRTVGVG
;
A
#
# COMPACT_ATOMS: atom_id res chain seq x y z
N MET A 1 -31.22 -1.98 16.28
CA MET A 1 -31.00 -3.33 16.85
C MET A 1 -29.71 -3.84 16.24
N THR A 2 -28.71 -4.02 17.09
CA THR A 2 -27.31 -4.25 16.72
C THR A 2 -27.12 -5.75 16.52
N GLU A 3 -26.86 -6.18 15.28
CA GLU A 3 -26.46 -7.57 15.03
C GLU A 3 -24.94 -7.67 14.97
N ALA A 4 -24.42 -8.51 15.88
CA ALA A 4 -23.02 -8.81 16.06
C ALA A 4 -22.52 -9.72 14.93
N TYR A 5 -21.46 -9.30 14.25
CA TYR A 5 -20.73 -10.13 13.31
C TYR A 5 -19.94 -11.18 14.10
N VAL A 6 -20.42 -12.42 14.07
CA VAL A 6 -19.75 -13.56 14.70
C VAL A 6 -18.47 -13.86 13.93
N SER A 7 -17.34 -13.66 14.59
CA SER A 7 -15.99 -14.00 14.12
C SER A 7 -15.83 -15.51 14.01
N THR A 8 -16.04 -16.08 12.83
CA THR A 8 -15.53 -17.41 12.48
C THR A 8 -14.03 -17.30 12.17
N ARG A 9 -13.21 -18.03 12.95
CA ARG A 9 -11.77 -18.16 12.70
C ARG A 9 -11.54 -18.86 11.36
N PHE A 10 -10.61 -18.34 10.57
CA PHE A 10 -10.20 -18.86 9.27
C PHE A 10 -8.91 -19.69 9.41
N GLU A 11 -8.92 -20.92 8.91
CA GLU A 11 -7.73 -21.73 8.64
C GLU A 11 -7.56 -21.80 7.11
N GLY A 12 -6.54 -21.11 6.59
CA GLY A 12 -6.20 -21.10 5.17
C GLY A 12 -5.17 -22.17 4.80
N PRO A 13 -4.94 -22.44 3.49
CA PRO A 13 -3.96 -23.40 3.05
C PRO A 13 -2.52 -22.94 3.38
N GLU A 14 -1.73 -23.83 3.98
CA GLU A 14 -0.36 -23.57 4.42
C GLU A 14 0.57 -23.37 3.21
N ALA A 15 0.96 -22.11 2.96
CA ALA A 15 2.15 -21.82 2.18
C ALA A 15 3.39 -22.16 3.02
N GLN A 16 4.31 -22.95 2.46
CA GLN A 16 5.51 -23.44 3.13
C GLN A 16 6.34 -22.27 3.70
N GLY A 17 6.31 -22.13 5.02
CA GLY A 17 6.85 -20.98 5.75
C GLY A 17 8.38 -21.02 5.91
N THR A 18 8.99 -19.85 5.74
CA THR A 18 10.33 -19.55 6.26
C THR A 18 10.27 -19.42 7.79
N PRO A 19 11.36 -19.70 8.53
CA PRO A 19 11.32 -19.90 9.98
C PRO A 19 11.24 -18.57 10.77
N SER A 20 10.06 -17.99 10.79
CA SER A 20 9.39 -17.37 11.95
C SER A 20 7.93 -17.12 11.54
N GLY A 21 6.97 -17.81 12.14
CA GLY A 21 5.59 -17.95 11.65
C GLY A 21 4.75 -16.66 11.58
N ARG A 22 5.02 -15.80 10.61
CA ARG A 22 4.22 -14.62 10.25
C ARG A 22 4.05 -14.54 8.74
N HIS A 23 2.88 -14.10 8.29
CA HIS A 23 2.57 -14.04 6.88
C HIS A 23 3.25 -12.81 6.24
N PRO A 24 3.77 -12.87 5.00
CA PRO A 24 4.41 -11.71 4.34
C PRO A 24 3.53 -10.44 4.31
N LEU A 25 2.21 -10.62 4.21
CA LEU A 25 1.23 -9.54 4.22
C LEU A 25 0.93 -8.92 5.59
N ASP A 26 1.52 -9.42 6.68
CA ASP A 26 1.41 -8.78 7.99
C ASP A 26 2.34 -7.57 8.13
N ASN A 27 3.37 -7.48 7.28
CA ASN A 27 4.20 -6.29 7.11
C ASN A 27 4.66 -6.19 5.65
N PRO A 28 3.75 -5.83 4.73
CA PRO A 28 4.03 -5.87 3.30
C PRO A 28 5.10 -4.86 2.90
N ALA A 29 5.20 -3.71 3.58
CA ALA A 29 6.26 -2.74 3.35
C ALA A 29 7.65 -3.30 3.68
N LEU A 30 7.79 -3.99 4.83
CA LEU A 30 9.04 -4.66 5.19
C LEU A 30 9.39 -5.73 4.16
N GLY A 31 8.44 -6.62 3.84
CA GLY A 31 8.64 -7.69 2.87
C GLY A 31 9.08 -7.15 1.49
N SER A 32 8.48 -6.05 1.04
CA SER A 32 8.87 -5.38 -0.21
C SER A 32 10.29 -4.85 -0.14
N LEU A 33 10.61 -4.03 0.86
CA LEU A 33 11.89 -3.33 1.01
C LEU A 33 13.06 -4.25 1.38
N THR A 34 12.77 -5.47 1.86
CA THR A 34 13.79 -6.52 2.04
C THR A 34 13.84 -7.53 0.89
N GLY A 35 12.93 -7.41 -0.09
CA GLY A 35 12.74 -8.34 -1.19
C GLY A 35 12.80 -7.64 -2.54
N PRO A 36 11.77 -7.77 -3.40
CA PRO A 36 11.74 -7.19 -4.75
C PRO A 36 12.11 -5.70 -4.82
N HIS A 37 11.76 -4.91 -3.81
CA HIS A 37 12.01 -3.47 -3.74
C HIS A 37 13.27 -3.11 -2.94
N ALA A 38 14.18 -4.05 -2.68
CA ALA A 38 15.41 -3.79 -1.92
C ALA A 38 16.29 -2.68 -2.54
N HIS A 39 16.20 -2.48 -3.86
CA HIS A 39 16.93 -1.42 -4.57
C HIS A 39 16.41 0.00 -4.27
N PHE A 40 15.21 0.15 -3.72
CA PHE A 40 14.69 1.42 -3.21
C PHE A 40 15.05 1.66 -1.74
N ALA A 41 15.48 0.64 -1.00
CA ALA A 41 15.48 0.71 0.46
C ALA A 41 16.53 1.68 1.02
N GLU A 42 16.07 2.78 1.60
CA GLU A 42 16.87 3.59 2.51
C GLU A 42 16.79 3.00 3.93
N ARG A 43 17.94 2.75 4.56
CA ARG A 43 18.03 2.00 5.82
C ARG A 43 18.66 2.83 6.94
N ARG A 44 18.08 2.74 8.13
CA ARG A 44 18.72 3.13 9.39
C ARG A 44 18.35 2.12 10.48
N GLY A 45 19.36 1.41 11.01
CA GLY A 45 19.12 0.28 11.89
C GLY A 45 18.20 -0.77 11.25
N ARG A 46 17.11 -1.11 11.93
CA ARG A 46 16.07 -2.04 11.41
C ARG A 46 14.94 -1.32 10.65
N VAL A 47 14.96 0.01 10.58
CA VAL A 47 13.96 0.81 9.86
C VAL A 47 14.34 0.91 8.40
N LEU A 48 13.36 0.73 7.52
CA LEU A 48 13.48 0.90 6.08
C LEU A 48 12.45 1.91 5.58
N ARG A 49 12.79 2.70 4.57
CA ARG A 49 11.81 3.53 3.85
C ARG A 49 12.08 3.56 2.36
N TYR A 50 11.06 3.92 1.59
CA TYR A 50 11.24 4.32 0.20
C TYR A 50 11.82 5.76 0.14
N PRO A 51 12.46 6.14 -0.97
CA PRO A 51 12.70 7.53 -1.31
C PRO A 51 11.37 8.27 -1.42
N LEU A 52 11.30 9.51 -0.91
CA LEU A 52 10.04 10.25 -0.82
C LEU A 52 9.44 10.59 -2.19
N ASP A 53 10.26 10.66 -3.24
CA ASP A 53 9.83 10.85 -4.63
C ASP A 53 9.28 9.56 -5.26
N VAL A 54 9.45 8.40 -4.61
CA VAL A 54 8.90 7.09 -5.01
C VAL A 54 7.64 6.77 -4.21
N SER A 55 7.69 6.89 -2.88
CA SER A 55 6.60 6.50 -1.99
C SER A 55 6.82 7.02 -0.56
N PRO A 56 5.77 7.42 0.18
CA PRO A 56 5.90 7.82 1.58
C PRO A 56 6.05 6.63 2.53
N TRP A 57 5.84 5.39 2.06
CA TRP A 57 5.78 4.22 2.92
C TRP A 57 7.15 3.88 3.53
N LEU A 58 7.08 3.27 4.71
CA LEU A 58 8.23 2.78 5.47
C LEU A 58 7.86 1.50 6.20
N ALA A 59 8.88 0.84 6.73
CA ALA A 59 8.75 -0.39 7.46
C ALA A 59 9.48 -0.30 8.79
N LEU A 60 8.71 -0.47 9.87
CA LEU A 60 9.25 -0.82 11.18
C LEU A 60 9.38 -2.35 11.29
N PRO A 61 10.29 -2.85 12.14
CA PRO A 61 10.21 -4.23 12.59
C PRO A 61 8.88 -4.44 13.31
N HIS A 62 8.46 -5.71 13.40
CA HIS A 62 7.20 -6.07 14.07
C HIS A 62 7.15 -5.74 15.56
N ASP A 63 8.32 -5.67 16.19
CA ASP A 63 8.55 -5.41 17.61
C ASP A 63 9.49 -4.19 17.75
N PRO A 64 9.04 -2.98 17.37
CA PRO A 64 9.91 -1.81 17.41
C PRO A 64 10.22 -1.43 18.86
N GLY A 65 11.51 -1.40 19.19
CA GLY A 65 12.03 -0.90 20.46
C GLY A 65 12.43 0.57 20.36
N ALA A 66 12.89 1.15 21.47
CA ALA A 66 13.26 2.57 21.54
C ALA A 66 14.30 2.99 20.50
N ALA A 67 15.26 2.12 20.17
CA ALA A 67 16.27 2.38 19.14
C ALA A 67 15.65 2.50 17.74
N ASP A 68 14.66 1.67 17.40
CA ASP A 68 13.99 1.74 16.09
C ASP A 68 13.18 3.03 15.96
N TRP A 69 12.53 3.48 17.04
CA TRP A 69 11.83 4.77 17.04
C TRP A 69 12.77 5.97 16.94
N ALA A 70 13.95 5.90 17.57
CA ALA A 70 14.99 6.92 17.41
C ALA A 70 15.55 6.95 15.99
N ASP A 71 15.79 5.79 15.37
CA ASP A 71 16.21 5.68 13.98
C ASP A 71 15.14 6.20 13.03
N LEU A 72 13.86 5.89 13.28
CA LEU A 72 12.73 6.43 12.52
C LEU A 72 12.66 7.95 12.61
N ALA A 73 12.76 8.52 13.81
CA ALA A 73 12.78 9.96 14.03
C ALA A 73 13.93 10.63 13.26
N ALA A 74 15.10 10.02 13.26
CA ALA A 74 16.28 10.58 12.61
C ALA A 74 16.30 10.36 11.08
N LEU A 75 15.54 9.38 10.55
CA LEU A 75 15.29 9.23 9.11
C LEU A 75 14.31 10.28 8.57
N VAL A 76 13.30 10.62 9.35
CA VAL A 76 12.19 11.49 8.91
C VAL A 76 12.44 12.96 9.27
N GLY A 77 13.15 13.21 10.38
CA GLY A 77 13.44 14.53 10.90
C GLY A 77 12.32 15.07 11.81
N PRO A 78 12.65 16.05 12.68
CA PRO A 78 11.69 16.67 13.60
C PRO A 78 10.46 17.22 12.88
N GLY A 79 9.26 17.01 13.45
CA GLY A 79 7.99 17.51 12.92
C GLY A 79 7.47 16.77 11.69
N GLY A 80 8.26 15.87 11.08
CA GLY A 80 7.87 15.09 9.91
C GLY A 80 6.75 14.09 10.21
N ALA A 81 5.93 13.79 9.18
CA ALA A 81 4.85 12.81 9.27
C ALA A 81 5.33 11.42 8.85
N VAL A 82 4.95 10.41 9.63
CA VAL A 82 5.38 9.03 9.48
C VAL A 82 4.16 8.15 9.24
N PRO A 83 3.94 7.62 8.02
CA PRO A 83 2.90 6.63 7.81
C PRO A 83 3.31 5.30 8.46
N LEU A 84 2.44 4.81 9.35
CA LEU A 84 2.59 3.56 10.12
C LEU A 84 1.50 2.56 9.70
N ALA A 85 1.37 2.33 8.39
CA ALA A 85 0.36 1.44 7.83
C ALA A 85 0.59 -0.01 8.28
N GLY A 86 -0.42 -0.60 8.91
CA GLY A 86 -0.35 -1.96 9.45
C GLY A 86 0.28 -2.08 10.84
N PHE A 87 0.80 -1.00 11.42
CA PHE A 87 1.28 -0.99 12.81
C PHE A 87 0.09 -0.87 13.78
N ASP A 88 -0.04 -1.86 14.67
CA ASP A 88 -1.12 -1.95 15.66
C ASP A 88 -0.65 -1.68 17.10
N GLY A 89 0.64 -1.43 17.31
CA GLY A 89 1.22 -1.08 18.61
C GLY A 89 0.95 0.37 19.02
N ARG A 90 1.50 0.74 20.18
CA ARG A 90 1.48 2.12 20.68
C ARG A 90 2.73 2.87 20.20
N THR A 91 2.55 4.12 19.82
CA THR A 91 3.66 5.05 19.60
C THR A 91 4.31 5.38 20.96
N PRO A 92 5.62 5.71 21.00
CA PRO A 92 6.28 6.20 22.21
C PRO A 92 5.69 7.53 22.66
N ASP A 93 5.98 7.91 23.90
CA ASP A 93 5.63 9.25 24.40
C ASP A 93 6.27 10.35 23.55
N GLY A 94 5.58 11.48 23.43
CA GLY A 94 5.97 12.61 22.59
C GLY A 94 5.60 12.48 21.11
N TRP A 95 5.33 11.27 20.60
CA TRP A 95 4.83 11.10 19.24
C TRP A 95 3.32 11.38 19.17
N GLU A 96 2.92 12.30 18.30
CA GLU A 96 1.52 12.65 18.10
C GLU A 96 0.91 11.78 16.99
N VAL A 97 -0.15 11.03 17.27
CA VAL A 97 -0.93 10.35 16.22
C VAL A 97 -1.79 11.39 15.49
N ILE A 98 -1.40 11.74 14.27
CA ILE A 98 -2.04 12.79 13.46
C ILE A 98 -3.07 12.24 12.46
N PHE A 99 -3.05 10.93 12.22
CA PHE A 99 -4.04 10.25 11.38
C PHE A 99 -4.28 8.84 11.91
N ASN A 100 -5.53 8.41 11.90
CA ASN A 100 -5.91 7.06 12.27
C ASN A 100 -7.21 6.66 11.57
N LEU A 101 -7.19 5.55 10.84
CA LEU A 101 -8.33 5.03 10.11
C LEU A 101 -8.30 3.50 10.10
N ASP A 102 -9.46 2.89 10.33
CA ASP A 102 -9.62 1.45 10.17
C ASP A 102 -9.55 1.06 8.69
N GLY A 103 -8.79 0.02 8.40
CA GLY A 103 -8.59 -0.53 7.08
C GLY A 103 -8.89 -2.02 7.03
N VAL A 104 -9.02 -2.52 5.81
CA VAL A 104 -9.19 -3.94 5.50
C VAL A 104 -8.20 -4.34 4.42
N GLN A 105 -7.67 -5.56 4.55
CA GLN A 105 -6.79 -6.18 3.59
C GLN A 105 -7.51 -7.35 2.92
N PHE A 106 -7.48 -7.37 1.60
CA PHE A 106 -8.06 -8.41 0.76
C PHE A 106 -6.96 -9.18 0.03
N VAL A 107 -7.21 -10.45 -0.25
CA VAL A 107 -6.37 -11.31 -1.08
C VAL A 107 -7.20 -11.93 -2.18
N ASP A 108 -6.57 -12.20 -3.31
CA ASP A 108 -7.17 -12.99 -4.38
C ASP A 108 -7.63 -14.36 -3.87
N ASP A 109 -8.89 -14.70 -4.11
CA ASP A 109 -9.54 -15.96 -3.74
C ASP A 109 -10.37 -16.52 -4.90
N GLY A 110 -9.97 -16.21 -6.13
CA GLY A 110 -10.69 -16.62 -7.33
C GLY A 110 -11.07 -15.48 -8.26
N LEU A 111 -10.23 -14.44 -8.39
CA LEU A 111 -10.41 -13.42 -9.43
C LEU A 111 -10.56 -14.05 -10.81
N ASP A 112 -11.48 -13.56 -11.63
CA ASP A 112 -11.55 -13.88 -13.06
C ASP A 112 -10.60 -12.94 -13.83
N ALA A 113 -9.30 -13.05 -13.51
CA ALA A 113 -8.28 -12.15 -14.01
C ALA A 113 -8.02 -12.34 -15.52
N ALA A 114 -8.24 -11.28 -16.29
CA ALA A 114 -8.11 -11.28 -17.75
C ALA A 114 -7.43 -9.98 -18.22
N PRO A 115 -6.68 -10.03 -19.34
CA PRO A 115 -6.13 -8.81 -19.94
C PRO A 115 -7.26 -7.93 -20.48
N ASP A 116 -6.99 -6.64 -20.63
CA ASP A 116 -7.91 -5.69 -21.25
C ASP A 116 -7.28 -5.12 -22.53
N ALA A 117 -7.98 -5.24 -23.66
CA ALA A 117 -7.48 -4.84 -24.97
C ALA A 117 -7.34 -3.32 -25.14
N GLU A 118 -8.04 -2.50 -24.35
CA GLU A 118 -7.90 -1.04 -24.35
C GLU A 118 -6.84 -0.54 -23.37
N ALA A 119 -6.43 -1.38 -22.40
CA ALA A 119 -5.46 -0.98 -21.40
C ALA A 119 -4.07 -0.84 -22.04
N VAL A 120 -3.46 0.33 -21.85
CA VAL A 120 -2.09 0.61 -22.24
C VAL A 120 -1.19 0.60 -21.03
N ARG A 121 0.04 0.12 -21.19
CA ARG A 121 1.06 0.21 -20.14
C ARG A 121 1.51 1.66 -19.98
N LEU A 122 1.47 2.15 -18.75
CA LEU A 122 1.96 3.48 -18.37
C LEU A 122 3.39 3.37 -17.84
N GLY A 123 4.22 4.37 -18.14
CA GLY A 123 5.59 4.44 -17.68
C GLY A 123 6.05 5.87 -17.34
N PRO A 124 7.36 6.11 -17.19
CA PRO A 124 7.90 7.42 -16.84
C PRO A 124 7.44 8.58 -17.75
N ALA A 125 7.17 8.28 -19.03
CA ALA A 125 6.67 9.27 -19.99
C ALA A 125 5.21 9.72 -19.73
N ASP A 126 4.43 8.92 -19.00
CA ASP A 126 3.02 9.19 -18.70
C ASP A 126 2.82 9.86 -17.32
N VAL A 127 3.89 10.05 -16.53
CA VAL A 127 3.79 10.48 -15.12
C VAL A 127 3.00 11.77 -14.96
N GLN A 128 3.11 12.72 -15.89
CA GLN A 128 2.34 13.96 -15.79
C GLN A 128 0.83 13.68 -15.91
N ASP A 129 0.40 12.88 -16.89
CA ASP A 129 -1.01 12.50 -17.04
C ASP A 129 -1.52 11.70 -15.82
N MET A 130 -0.66 10.87 -15.24
CA MET A 130 -0.97 10.10 -14.02
C MET A 130 -1.16 11.03 -12.82
N LEU A 131 -0.25 11.99 -12.61
CA LEU A 131 -0.35 12.99 -11.53
C LEU A 131 -1.60 13.86 -11.71
N ASP A 132 -1.89 14.30 -12.94
CA ASP A 132 -3.09 15.08 -13.24
C ASP A 132 -4.37 14.28 -12.89
N LEU A 133 -4.42 12.98 -13.20
CA LEU A 133 -5.55 12.12 -12.85
C LEU A 133 -5.63 11.91 -11.32
N VAL A 134 -4.49 11.70 -10.65
CA VAL A 134 -4.41 11.58 -9.18
C VAL A 134 -4.95 12.83 -8.51
N GLU A 135 -4.58 14.02 -8.99
CA GLU A 135 -5.05 15.29 -8.42
C GLU A 135 -6.59 15.37 -8.44
N ARG A 136 -7.23 14.96 -9.54
CA ARG A 136 -8.69 14.99 -9.69
C ARG A 136 -9.43 13.87 -8.96
N THR A 137 -8.76 12.76 -8.66
CA THR A 137 -9.44 11.54 -8.17
C THR A 137 -9.03 11.11 -6.76
N GLN A 138 -7.90 11.60 -6.25
CA GLN A 138 -7.37 11.37 -4.91
C GLN A 138 -7.33 9.87 -4.50
N PRO A 139 -6.71 8.97 -5.28
CA PRO A 139 -6.66 7.53 -5.00
C PRO A 139 -5.77 7.14 -3.81
N GLY A 140 -5.07 8.10 -3.22
CA GLY A 140 -4.02 7.91 -2.23
C GLY A 140 -2.68 8.45 -2.73
N PRO A 141 -1.60 8.28 -1.96
CA PRO A 141 -0.28 8.82 -2.30
C PRO A 141 0.22 8.32 -3.65
N PHE A 142 0.68 9.25 -4.48
CA PHE A 142 1.32 8.98 -5.76
C PHE A 142 2.28 10.13 -6.08
N GLU A 143 3.55 9.79 -6.27
CA GLU A 143 4.68 10.68 -6.44
C GLU A 143 5.31 10.49 -7.83
N GLN A 144 6.25 11.36 -8.20
CA GLN A 144 6.85 11.38 -9.55
C GLN A 144 7.42 10.03 -10.00
N ARG A 145 7.95 9.23 -9.07
CA ARG A 145 8.57 7.93 -9.34
C ARG A 145 7.76 6.75 -8.80
N THR A 146 6.53 6.97 -8.34
CA THR A 146 5.65 5.87 -7.90
C THR A 146 5.38 4.86 -9.02
N VAL A 147 5.41 5.30 -10.29
CA VAL A 147 5.30 4.41 -11.46
C VAL A 147 6.42 3.36 -11.53
N GLU A 148 7.55 3.58 -10.86
CA GLU A 148 8.68 2.64 -10.82
C GLU A 148 8.42 1.45 -9.87
N LEU A 149 7.39 1.49 -9.02
CA LEU A 149 7.04 0.42 -8.08
C LEU A 149 6.47 -0.83 -8.74
N GLY A 150 6.14 -0.79 -10.03
CA GLY A 150 5.66 -1.95 -10.76
C GLY A 150 4.90 -1.58 -12.03
N THR A 151 4.03 -2.48 -12.47
CA THR A 151 3.22 -2.27 -13.68
C THR A 151 2.05 -1.34 -13.40
N TYR A 152 1.89 -0.33 -14.26
CA TYR A 152 0.70 0.52 -14.30
C TYR A 152 0.00 0.35 -15.65
N LEU A 153 -1.33 0.27 -15.60
CA LEU A 153 -2.20 0.18 -16.75
C LEU A 153 -3.15 1.38 -16.76
N GLY A 154 -3.41 1.92 -17.94
CA GLY A 154 -4.28 3.08 -18.15
C GLY A 154 -5.24 2.89 -19.31
N ILE A 155 -6.38 3.56 -19.24
CA ILE A 155 -7.34 3.67 -20.35
C ILE A 155 -7.42 5.14 -20.75
N ARG A 156 -7.33 5.39 -22.06
CA ARG A 156 -7.39 6.74 -22.64
C ARG A 156 -8.69 6.98 -23.40
N ARG A 157 -9.18 8.22 -23.38
CA ARG A 157 -10.30 8.71 -24.21
C ARG A 157 -9.88 10.03 -24.84
N ASN A 158 -10.00 10.13 -26.17
CA ASN A 158 -9.57 11.31 -26.92
C ASN A 158 -8.14 11.77 -26.59
N GLY A 159 -7.23 10.81 -26.34
CA GLY A 159 -5.84 11.08 -25.95
C GLY A 159 -5.60 11.30 -24.45
N ALA A 160 -6.61 11.68 -23.67
CA ALA A 160 -6.48 11.91 -22.23
C ALA A 160 -6.55 10.61 -21.42
N LEU A 161 -5.74 10.49 -20.36
CA LEU A 161 -5.82 9.39 -19.39
C LEU A 161 -7.05 9.58 -18.51
N VAL A 162 -8.00 8.63 -18.57
CA VAL A 162 -9.28 8.72 -17.84
C VAL A 162 -9.43 7.69 -16.74
N ALA A 163 -8.64 6.63 -16.75
CA ALA A 163 -8.60 5.65 -15.68
C ALA A 163 -7.22 5.00 -15.61
N MET A 164 -6.78 4.63 -14.41
CA MET A 164 -5.58 3.84 -14.22
C MET A 164 -5.71 2.91 -13.00
N ALA A 165 -4.88 1.87 -12.99
CA ALA A 165 -4.58 1.05 -11.84
C ALA A 165 -3.13 0.58 -11.97
N GLY A 166 -2.49 0.25 -10.85
CA GLY A 166 -1.14 -0.29 -10.92
C GLY A 166 -0.72 -1.03 -9.66
N GLU A 167 0.57 -1.28 -9.59
CA GLU A 167 1.19 -2.07 -8.54
C GLU A 167 1.86 -1.15 -7.50
N ARG A 168 1.95 -1.62 -6.24
CA ARG A 168 2.57 -0.82 -5.16
C ARG A 168 3.48 -1.63 -4.25
N LEU A 169 2.98 -2.28 -3.21
CA LEU A 169 3.82 -3.12 -2.34
C LEU A 169 4.02 -4.49 -2.99
N HIS A 170 5.26 -4.99 -2.95
CA HIS A 170 5.68 -6.24 -3.60
C HIS A 170 6.40 -7.18 -2.60
N PRO A 171 5.75 -7.65 -1.52
CA PRO A 171 6.34 -8.67 -0.66
C PRO A 171 6.52 -10.01 -1.41
N PRO A 172 7.45 -10.89 -0.99
CA PRO A 172 7.73 -12.12 -1.71
C PRO A 172 6.47 -12.98 -1.97
N GLY A 173 6.20 -13.28 -3.24
CA GLY A 173 5.04 -14.06 -3.69
C GLY A 173 3.71 -13.29 -3.80
N TRP A 174 3.71 -11.97 -3.54
CA TRP A 174 2.51 -11.15 -3.50
C TRP A 174 2.73 -9.78 -4.13
N THR A 175 1.73 -9.26 -4.84
CA THR A 175 1.78 -7.89 -5.35
C THR A 175 0.49 -7.15 -5.05
N GLU A 176 0.63 -5.91 -4.55
CA GLU A 176 -0.47 -5.06 -4.18
C GLU A 176 -1.04 -4.34 -5.40
N ILE A 177 -2.36 -4.46 -5.63
CA ILE A 177 -3.09 -3.59 -6.55
C ILE A 177 -3.41 -2.27 -5.84
N SER A 178 -3.08 -1.17 -6.47
CA SER A 178 -3.13 0.18 -5.93
C SER A 178 -3.48 1.21 -7.02
N ALA A 179 -3.65 2.46 -6.61
CA ALA A 179 -3.84 3.62 -7.49
C ALA A 179 -5.01 3.44 -8.48
N VAL A 180 -6.03 2.69 -8.07
CA VAL A 180 -7.23 2.46 -8.88
C VAL A 180 -8.05 3.74 -8.85
N CYS A 181 -8.06 4.48 -9.95
CA CYS A 181 -8.89 5.67 -10.10
C CYS A 181 -9.49 5.79 -11.49
N THR A 182 -10.63 6.47 -11.54
CA THR A 182 -11.34 6.81 -12.76
C THR A 182 -11.81 8.25 -12.65
N ASP A 183 -11.54 9.02 -13.69
CA ASP A 183 -11.98 10.40 -13.84
C ASP A 183 -13.48 10.50 -13.56
N PRO A 184 -13.96 11.49 -12.79
CA PRO A 184 -15.37 11.63 -12.45
C PRO A 184 -16.32 11.59 -13.66
N ALA A 185 -15.90 12.10 -14.81
CA ALA A 185 -16.71 12.12 -16.03
C ALA A 185 -16.90 10.72 -16.67
N HIS A 186 -16.07 9.74 -16.30
CA HIS A 186 -16.03 8.39 -16.87
C HIS A 186 -16.39 7.29 -15.86
N ARG A 187 -16.98 7.67 -14.72
CA ARG A 187 -17.45 6.71 -13.72
C ARG A 187 -18.71 5.99 -14.21
N GLY A 188 -18.91 4.77 -13.72
CA GLY A 188 -20.06 3.93 -14.11
C GLY A 188 -19.85 3.15 -15.42
N GLU A 189 -18.74 3.36 -16.14
CA GLU A 189 -18.38 2.62 -17.35
C GLU A 189 -17.63 1.30 -17.08
N GLY A 190 -17.45 0.91 -15.81
CA GLY A 190 -16.77 -0.34 -15.43
C GLY A 190 -15.24 -0.33 -15.56
N LEU A 191 -14.61 0.84 -15.82
CA LEU A 191 -13.17 0.95 -16.07
C LEU A 191 -12.29 0.48 -14.91
N ALA A 192 -12.68 0.76 -13.66
CA ALA A 192 -11.95 0.31 -12.48
C ALA A 192 -11.90 -1.23 -12.39
N THR A 193 -13.04 -1.91 -12.60
CA THR A 193 -13.12 -3.38 -12.64
C THR A 193 -12.19 -3.95 -13.69
N ARG A 194 -12.29 -3.45 -14.91
CA ARG A 194 -11.48 -3.87 -16.06
C ARG A 194 -9.98 -3.77 -15.76
N LEU A 195 -9.55 -2.62 -15.22
CA LEU A 195 -8.16 -2.38 -14.86
C LEU A 195 -7.68 -3.24 -13.69
N ILE A 196 -8.49 -3.46 -12.65
CA ILE A 196 -8.16 -4.38 -11.56
C ILE A 196 -7.91 -5.80 -12.08
N LEU A 197 -8.81 -6.32 -12.93
CA LEU A 197 -8.67 -7.66 -13.50
C LEU A 197 -7.45 -7.79 -14.41
N ALA A 198 -7.14 -6.74 -15.19
CA ALA A 198 -5.95 -6.71 -16.05
C ALA A 198 -4.63 -6.64 -15.26
N VAL A 199 -4.58 -5.85 -14.19
CA VAL A 199 -3.42 -5.83 -13.28
C VAL A 199 -3.27 -7.19 -12.58
N ALA A 200 -4.37 -7.74 -12.06
CA ALA A 200 -4.37 -9.08 -11.44
C ALA A 200 -3.89 -10.17 -12.40
N HIS A 201 -4.24 -10.06 -13.69
CA HIS A 201 -3.79 -10.99 -14.73
C HIS A 201 -2.26 -10.97 -14.84
N GLY A 202 -1.67 -9.78 -15.00
CA GLY A 202 -0.21 -9.63 -15.07
C GLY A 202 0.52 -10.07 -13.80
N ILE A 203 -0.10 -9.94 -12.61
CA ILE A 203 0.43 -10.46 -11.34
C ILE A 203 0.45 -12.00 -11.35
N ARG A 204 -0.65 -12.63 -11.80
CA ARG A 204 -0.76 -14.10 -11.86
C ARG A 204 0.14 -14.73 -12.91
N GLU A 205 0.30 -14.09 -14.07
CA GLU A 205 1.17 -14.60 -15.16
C GLU A 205 2.61 -14.81 -14.71
N ARG A 206 3.10 -14.01 -13.76
CA ARG A 206 4.43 -14.14 -13.17
C ARG A 206 4.48 -14.95 -11.87
N GLY A 207 3.39 -15.65 -11.52
CA GLY A 207 3.34 -16.58 -10.40
C GLY A 207 3.16 -15.93 -9.02
N GLU A 208 2.62 -14.71 -8.97
CA GLU A 208 2.36 -13.98 -7.73
C GLU A 208 0.86 -13.90 -7.43
N THR A 209 0.53 -13.64 -6.16
CA THR A 209 -0.86 -13.49 -5.72
C THR A 209 -1.23 -12.01 -5.52
N PRO A 210 -2.30 -11.51 -6.16
CA PRO A 210 -2.81 -10.17 -5.91
C PRO A 210 -3.34 -9.98 -4.49
N PHE A 211 -3.07 -8.82 -3.90
CA PHE A 211 -3.72 -8.35 -2.69
C PHE A 211 -4.01 -6.85 -2.78
N LEU A 212 -4.84 -6.32 -1.89
CA LEU A 212 -5.07 -4.88 -1.81
C LEU A 212 -5.53 -4.45 -0.42
N HIS A 213 -5.54 -3.14 -0.24
CA HIS A 213 -6.04 -2.48 0.96
C HIS A 213 -7.12 -1.46 0.60
N THR A 214 -8.08 -1.26 1.49
CA THR A 214 -8.99 -0.12 1.44
C THR A 214 -9.44 0.29 2.84
N ALA A 215 -9.92 1.52 2.99
CA ALA A 215 -10.54 1.97 4.22
C ALA A 215 -11.77 1.10 4.54
N ALA A 216 -11.94 0.73 5.81
CA ALA A 216 -13.10 -0.05 6.26
C ALA A 216 -14.43 0.70 6.03
N SER A 217 -14.38 2.03 5.98
CA SER A 217 -15.52 2.88 5.64
C SER A 217 -15.87 2.91 4.15
N ASN A 218 -14.99 2.43 3.26
CA ASN A 218 -15.20 2.43 1.81
C ASN A 218 -16.03 1.22 1.36
N THR A 219 -17.30 1.19 1.78
CA THR A 219 -18.21 0.06 1.51
C THR A 219 -18.45 -0.17 0.01
N GLY A 220 -18.30 0.86 -0.83
CA GLY A 220 -18.38 0.72 -2.29
C GLY A 220 -17.24 -0.11 -2.86
N ALA A 221 -16.00 0.21 -2.47
CA ALA A 221 -14.83 -0.56 -2.89
C ALA A 221 -14.85 -1.98 -2.32
N ILE A 222 -15.26 -2.15 -1.05
CA ILE A 222 -15.39 -3.49 -0.44
C ILE A 222 -16.32 -4.38 -1.26
N ARG A 223 -17.55 -3.92 -1.55
CA ARG A 223 -18.51 -4.68 -2.38
C ARG A 223 -17.97 -4.99 -3.77
N LEU A 224 -17.26 -4.03 -4.37
CA LEU A 224 -16.60 -4.25 -5.65
C LEU A 224 -15.58 -5.39 -5.54
N TYR A 225 -14.62 -5.30 -4.62
CA TYR A 225 -13.57 -6.30 -4.49
C TYR A 225 -14.11 -7.70 -4.20
N GLU A 226 -15.09 -7.82 -3.29
CA GLU A 226 -15.78 -9.08 -3.02
C GLU A 226 -16.44 -9.64 -4.29
N SER A 227 -17.14 -8.80 -5.06
CA SER A 227 -17.79 -9.22 -6.31
C SER A 227 -16.81 -9.68 -7.39
N LEU A 228 -15.56 -9.22 -7.33
CA LEU A 228 -14.52 -9.62 -8.28
C LEU A 228 -13.87 -10.96 -7.90
N GLY A 229 -14.04 -11.46 -6.67
CA GLY A 229 -13.38 -12.67 -6.19
C GLY A 229 -12.21 -12.41 -5.24
N PHE A 230 -12.10 -11.21 -4.66
CA PHE A 230 -11.25 -11.00 -3.50
C PHE A 230 -11.94 -11.47 -2.22
N ARG A 231 -11.18 -12.08 -1.31
CA ARG A 231 -11.64 -12.42 0.04
C ARG A 231 -10.98 -11.53 1.09
N LEU A 232 -11.76 -11.09 2.07
CA LEU A 232 -11.24 -10.37 3.23
C LEU A 232 -10.26 -11.26 3.99
N ARG A 233 -9.02 -10.80 4.14
CA ARG A 233 -7.97 -11.49 4.91
C ARG A 233 -7.97 -11.05 6.37
N ARG A 234 -7.94 -9.73 6.62
CA ARG A 234 -7.86 -9.16 7.97
C ARG A 234 -8.24 -7.68 7.99
N THR A 235 -8.53 -7.17 9.19
CA THR A 235 -8.47 -5.73 9.46
C THR A 235 -7.04 -5.28 9.67
N VAL A 236 -6.77 -4.02 9.33
CA VAL A 236 -5.50 -3.31 9.50
C VAL A 236 -5.78 -1.91 10.00
N ARG A 237 -4.75 -1.23 10.51
CA ARG A 237 -4.83 0.18 10.91
C ARG A 237 -3.99 1.02 9.96
N PHE A 238 -4.59 2.04 9.35
CA PHE A 238 -3.84 3.08 8.65
C PHE A 238 -3.61 4.22 9.63
N MET A 239 -2.37 4.35 10.11
CA MET A 239 -1.99 5.39 11.05
C MET A 239 -0.92 6.28 10.43
N ALA A 240 -0.89 7.55 10.83
CA ALA A 240 0.31 8.36 10.72
C ALA A 240 0.61 9.04 12.06
N ALA A 241 1.89 9.16 12.39
CA ALA A 241 2.36 9.84 13.58
C ALA A 241 3.37 10.93 13.22
N ARG A 242 3.44 11.98 14.02
CA ARG A 242 4.41 13.05 13.88
C ARG A 242 5.64 12.79 14.74
N VAL A 243 6.82 12.97 14.15
CA VAL A 243 8.09 12.93 14.87
C VAL A 243 8.13 14.10 15.88
N PRO A 244 8.49 13.86 17.15
CA PRO A 244 8.63 14.93 18.14
C PRO A 244 9.63 16.00 17.69
N GLU A 245 9.36 17.27 18.00
CA GLU A 245 10.31 18.38 17.79
C GLU A 245 11.61 18.22 18.61
N ARG A 246 11.50 17.52 19.75
CA ARG A 246 12.61 17.17 20.63
C ARG A 246 12.43 15.73 21.10
N LEU A 247 13.45 14.90 20.89
CA LEU A 247 13.50 13.59 21.53
C LEU A 247 13.87 13.80 23.00
N GLU A 248 13.06 13.30 23.94
CA GLU A 248 13.34 13.36 25.37
C GLU A 248 14.48 12.40 25.72
N ASP A 249 15.71 12.73 25.30
CA ASP A 249 16.92 12.11 25.82
C ASP A 249 18.18 12.92 25.47
N GLY A 250 18.15 14.26 25.65
CA GLY A 250 19.33 15.14 25.79
C GLY A 250 20.45 15.08 24.74
N ARG A 251 20.29 14.33 23.65
CA ARG A 251 21.27 14.16 22.57
C ARG A 251 20.76 14.91 21.35
N THR A 252 21.33 16.08 21.14
CA THR A 252 21.29 16.78 19.85
C THR A 252 21.65 15.81 18.73
N VAL A 253 20.72 15.61 17.78
CA VAL A 253 21.01 14.96 16.50
C VAL A 253 21.87 15.95 15.70
N GLY A 254 23.18 15.82 15.88
CA GLY A 254 24.16 16.63 15.16
C GLY A 254 24.21 16.20 13.70
N VAL A 255 24.02 17.18 12.81
CA VAL A 255 24.41 17.10 11.40
C VAL A 255 25.93 16.93 11.36
N GLY A 256 26.38 15.86 10.73
CA GLY A 256 27.79 15.59 10.39
C GLY A 256 27.83 14.81 9.09
#